data_AF-F0XF60-F1
#
_entry.id   AF-F0XF60-F1
#
_cell.length_a   1.000
_cell.length_b   1.000
_cell.length_c   1.000
_cell.angle_alpha   90.00
_cell.angle_beta   90.00
_cell.angle_gamma   90.00
#
_symmetry.space_group_name_H-M   'P 1'
#
loop_
_entity.id
_entity.type
_entity.pdbx_description
1 polymer ?
#
loop_
_entity_poly.entity_id
_entity_poly.type
_entity_poly.pdbx_seq_one_letter_code
_entity_poly.pdbx_strand_id
1 'polypeptide(L)'
;MQKPATDIKKKILPHHVFQLQCIIDAFTVSRGWSLNVLWGHVIEPPDRQFRPRRDVDLFLDRHNEREMSGFLNSISVLKQVLAHNDVLDVVSGTFKIAKDIQDDFINWLGESKYMYGLNGIPPSRFFNSNSNGLWEFSPFLCGVDLMEGLELTYRSSMMLWDAMPEPVLIVHLHNMLVKKGYITRPVGLFQNLQNFFRDSFFVDGKVPESDFGRALANYTNERGVSRSHRQPGRRAATQATGVHSLMEVGANKFFNKKSNLLLYREAGWDLDRIPDNDLHPQSLLGSARILQTKFFIDLVTGKKRLPDTDMIVKLKAKVPTVQDEDIIAMGAEMLRLVKDQQPIAKSLESLTKNSGYKLFSDARFKKKEAEDRKHINGLRLHGLELLELVKIDLYNDICGEHEPLSAVNYIWVTTVYLMQFMKIEDKLKALRNPLYVRAYETDREWSKLIRAGLVTLALFEENEECLQVMVEQFQSFNAGIMNHIYWEDLHPVSELLNRPPRQDSPDIGCTIL
;
A
#
# COMPACT_ATOMS: atom_id res chain seq x y z
N MET A 1 1.97 39.87 -8.90
CA MET A 1 1.83 40.50 -7.56
C MET A 1 0.38 40.91 -7.35
N GLN A 2 -0.23 40.59 -6.21
CA GLN A 2 -1.59 41.05 -5.87
C GLN A 2 -1.60 42.56 -5.61
N LYS A 3 -2.73 43.23 -5.91
CA LYS A 3 -2.88 44.67 -5.65
C LYS A 3 -2.78 44.95 -4.14
N PRO A 4 -2.06 46.01 -3.72
CA PRO A 4 -2.09 46.48 -2.33
C PRO A 4 -3.55 46.67 -1.87
N ALA A 5 -3.85 46.31 -0.62
CA ALA A 5 -5.19 46.34 0.00
C ALA A 5 -6.22 45.28 -0.48
N THR A 6 -5.78 44.22 -1.17
CA THR A 6 -6.67 43.06 -1.41
C THR A 6 -7.01 42.38 -0.08
N ASP A 7 -8.30 42.27 0.28
CA ASP A 7 -8.75 41.53 1.46
C ASP A 7 -8.48 40.02 1.29
N ILE A 8 -7.41 39.54 1.92
CA ILE A 8 -7.00 38.14 1.89
C ILE A 8 -7.74 37.28 2.91
N LYS A 9 -8.47 37.86 3.87
CA LYS A 9 -9.10 37.10 4.97
C LYS A 9 -10.09 36.07 4.44
N LYS A 10 -10.82 36.42 3.38
CA LYS A 10 -11.77 35.51 2.70
C LYS A 10 -11.09 34.33 1.98
N LYS A 11 -9.77 34.37 1.78
CA LYS A 11 -8.98 33.28 1.17
C LYS A 11 -8.34 32.37 2.22
N ILE A 12 -8.33 32.78 3.49
CA ILE A 12 -7.82 31.96 4.60
C ILE A 12 -8.97 31.06 5.07
N LEU A 13 -9.07 29.89 4.45
CA LEU A 13 -10.08 28.90 4.80
C LEU A 13 -9.68 28.19 6.11
N PRO A 14 -10.65 27.75 6.94
CA PRO A 14 -10.34 27.08 8.20
C PRO A 14 -9.40 25.88 8.08
N HIS A 15 -9.48 25.13 6.97
CA HIS A 15 -8.58 23.99 6.75
C HIS A 15 -7.12 24.41 6.53
N HIS A 16 -6.85 25.60 5.95
CA HIS A 16 -5.49 26.11 5.84
C HIS A 16 -4.91 26.41 7.23
N VAL A 17 -5.71 26.99 8.13
CA VAL A 17 -5.30 27.29 9.51
C VAL A 17 -5.04 25.98 10.26
N PHE A 18 -5.93 25.00 10.09
CA PHE A 18 -5.76 23.68 10.70
C PHE A 18 -4.48 22.97 10.21
N GLN A 19 -4.21 22.97 8.91
CA GLN A 19 -2.98 22.38 8.35
C GLN A 19 -1.73 23.06 8.90
N LEU A 20 -1.71 24.39 8.97
CA LEU A 20 -0.59 25.14 9.57
C LEU A 20 -0.41 24.81 11.05
N GLN A 21 -1.51 24.65 11.78
CA GLN A 21 -1.49 24.22 13.18
C GLN A 21 -0.85 22.82 13.31
N CYS A 22 -1.27 21.85 12.48
CA CYS A 22 -0.67 20.51 12.49
C CYS A 22 0.83 20.54 12.17
N ILE A 23 1.28 21.37 11.22
CA ILE A 23 2.70 21.53 10.90
C ILE A 23 3.48 22.05 12.11
N ILE A 24 2.97 23.10 12.76
CA ILE A 24 3.62 23.71 13.93
C ILE A 24 3.60 22.75 15.13
N ASP A 25 2.48 22.07 15.37
CA ASP A 25 2.35 21.12 16.47
C ASP A 25 3.29 19.94 16.29
N ALA A 26 3.36 19.36 15.10
CA ALA A 26 4.29 18.27 14.82
C ALA A 26 5.76 18.71 14.99
N PHE A 27 6.12 19.91 14.52
CA PHE A 27 7.44 20.48 14.73
C PHE A 27 7.74 20.66 16.23
N THR A 28 6.86 21.35 16.97
CA THR A 28 7.08 21.64 18.40
C THR A 28 7.19 20.36 19.22
N VAL A 29 6.31 19.38 18.97
CA VAL A 29 6.36 18.06 19.63
C VAL A 29 7.67 17.34 19.33
N SER A 30 8.14 17.36 18.07
CA SER A 30 9.44 16.76 17.73
C SER A 30 10.64 17.45 18.40
N ARG A 31 10.46 18.69 18.85
CA ARG A 31 11.46 19.46 19.59
C ARG A 31 11.28 19.39 21.10
N GLY A 32 10.44 18.46 21.56
CA GLY A 32 10.20 18.21 22.98
C GLY A 32 9.24 19.22 23.62
N TRP A 33 8.51 20.01 22.82
CA TRP A 33 7.51 20.93 23.34
C TRP A 33 6.11 20.46 22.95
N SER A 34 5.30 20.08 23.94
CA SER A 34 3.92 19.66 23.73
C SER A 34 2.96 20.40 24.65
N LEU A 35 1.67 20.36 24.33
CA LEU A 35 0.60 20.91 25.16
C LEU A 35 -0.20 19.76 25.79
N ASN A 36 -0.08 19.61 27.09
CA ASN A 36 -0.91 18.71 27.88
C ASN A 36 -2.13 19.47 28.43
N VAL A 37 -3.31 18.86 28.32
CA VAL A 37 -4.55 19.54 28.71
C VAL A 37 -4.66 19.78 30.23
N LEU A 38 -4.00 18.96 31.05
CA LEU A 38 -3.96 19.09 32.50
C LEU A 38 -2.77 19.93 32.99
N TRP A 39 -1.61 19.79 32.35
CA TRP A 39 -0.35 20.38 32.83
C TRP A 39 0.08 21.63 32.05
N GLY A 40 -0.64 22.00 31.00
CA GLY A 40 -0.26 23.10 30.12
C GLY A 40 0.95 22.72 29.25
N HIS A 41 1.91 23.63 29.12
CA HIS A 41 3.11 23.36 28.33
C HIS A 41 4.03 22.34 29.01
N VAL A 42 4.34 21.27 28.30
CA VAL A 42 5.30 20.24 28.70
C VAL A 42 6.54 20.40 27.84
N ILE A 43 7.71 20.52 28.48
CA ILE A 43 9.01 20.66 27.83
C ILE A 43 9.88 19.49 28.26
N GLU A 44 10.32 18.70 27.30
CA GLU A 44 11.16 17.52 27.43
C GLU A 44 12.36 17.64 26.49
N PRO A 45 13.47 16.93 26.75
CA PRO A 45 14.54 16.82 25.78
C PRO A 45 14.02 16.22 24.47
N PRO A 46 14.34 16.79 23.29
CA PRO A 46 13.98 16.17 22.02
C PRO A 46 14.68 14.82 21.88
N ASP A 47 14.01 13.89 21.21
CA ASP A 47 14.60 12.61 20.82
C ASP A 47 15.80 12.86 19.90
N ARG A 48 16.98 12.41 20.34
CA ARG A 48 18.25 12.65 19.65
C ARG A 48 18.37 11.86 18.35
N GLN A 49 17.62 10.75 18.22
CA GLN A 49 17.64 9.90 17.04
C GLN A 49 16.56 10.28 16.03
N PHE A 50 15.63 11.14 16.44
CA PHE A 50 14.54 11.56 15.57
C PHE A 50 15.01 12.52 14.48
N ARG A 51 14.87 12.10 13.22
CA ARG A 51 15.08 12.94 12.03
C ARG A 51 13.80 12.93 11.19
N PRO A 52 13.12 14.08 10.99
CA PRO A 52 11.88 14.13 10.23
C PRO A 52 11.97 13.49 8.83
N ARG A 53 13.08 13.73 8.13
CA ARG A 53 13.29 13.24 6.76
C ARG A 53 13.72 11.77 6.68
N ARG A 54 13.96 11.08 7.80
CA ARG A 54 14.52 9.70 7.82
C ARG A 54 13.81 8.78 6.82
N ASP A 55 12.49 8.65 6.94
CA ASP A 55 11.73 7.69 6.13
C ASP A 55 11.66 8.09 4.65
N VAL A 56 11.67 9.39 4.35
CA VAL A 56 11.78 9.91 2.98
C VAL A 56 13.14 9.55 2.37
N ASP A 57 14.21 9.72 3.15
CA ASP A 57 15.57 9.40 2.71
C ASP A 57 15.75 7.89 2.46
N LEU A 58 15.17 7.05 3.32
CA LEU A 58 15.13 5.59 3.11
C LEU A 58 14.34 5.24 1.84
N PHE A 59 13.12 5.76 1.69
CA PHE A 59 12.29 5.50 0.52
C PHE A 59 12.98 5.84 -0.81
N LEU A 60 13.64 7.00 -0.86
CA LEU A 60 14.31 7.47 -2.07
C LEU A 60 15.67 6.83 -2.30
N ASP A 61 16.46 6.68 -1.24
CA ASP A 61 17.88 6.32 -1.23
C ASP A 61 18.69 7.14 -2.25
N ARG A 62 18.65 8.47 -2.12
CA ARG A 62 19.21 9.42 -3.10
C ARG A 62 20.70 9.21 -3.38
N HIS A 63 21.45 8.74 -2.39
CA HIS A 63 22.88 8.54 -2.48
C HIS A 63 23.28 7.08 -2.74
N ASN A 64 22.31 6.19 -2.96
CA ASN A 64 22.51 4.75 -3.12
C ASN A 64 23.35 4.18 -1.96
N GLU A 65 23.03 4.59 -0.73
CA GLU A 65 23.75 4.12 0.48
C GLU A 65 23.46 2.65 0.74
N ARG A 66 22.30 2.16 0.27
CA ARG A 66 21.89 0.77 0.42
C ARG A 66 21.88 0.08 -0.94
N GLU A 67 22.63 -1.01 -1.03
CA GLU A 67 22.66 -1.82 -2.24
C GLU A 67 21.24 -2.30 -2.57
N MET A 68 20.87 -2.22 -3.85
CA MET A 68 19.61 -2.79 -4.35
C MET A 68 18.35 -2.24 -3.66
N SER A 69 18.42 -1.02 -3.11
CA SER A 69 17.30 -0.37 -2.43
C SER A 69 16.94 0.97 -3.08
N GLY A 70 15.88 1.60 -2.54
CA GLY A 70 15.41 2.92 -2.92
C GLY A 70 14.66 2.97 -4.25
N PHE A 71 13.63 3.81 -4.30
CA PHE A 71 12.83 3.99 -5.49
C PHE A 71 13.65 4.59 -6.66
N LEU A 72 14.53 5.55 -6.37
CA LEU A 72 15.28 6.26 -7.41
C LEU A 72 16.24 5.33 -8.15
N ASN A 73 17.04 4.55 -7.42
CA ASN A 73 17.94 3.59 -8.06
C ASN A 73 17.17 2.52 -8.85
N SER A 74 16.06 2.05 -8.29
CA SER A 74 15.24 1.00 -8.89
C SER A 74 14.72 1.35 -10.28
N ILE A 75 14.26 2.60 -10.49
CA ILE A 75 13.82 3.07 -11.82
C ILE A 75 15.00 3.10 -12.81
N SER A 76 16.17 3.56 -12.35
CA SER A 76 17.38 3.65 -13.19
C SER A 76 17.86 2.28 -13.65
N VAL A 77 17.88 1.28 -12.76
CA VAL A 77 18.25 -0.10 -13.09
C VAL A 77 17.17 -0.74 -13.97
N LEU A 78 15.89 -0.57 -13.64
CA LEU A 78 14.80 -1.14 -14.43
C LEU A 78 14.85 -0.65 -15.88
N LYS A 79 15.18 0.62 -16.13
CA LYS A 79 15.40 1.14 -17.49
C LYS A 79 16.43 0.34 -18.27
N GLN A 80 17.57 0.03 -17.64
CA GLN A 80 18.67 -0.70 -18.28
C GLN A 80 18.23 -2.13 -18.61
N VAL A 81 17.55 -2.79 -17.66
CA VAL A 81 17.03 -4.15 -17.85
C VAL A 81 15.96 -4.18 -18.94
N LEU A 82 14.99 -3.26 -18.94
CA LEU A 82 13.96 -3.19 -19.97
C LEU A 82 14.55 -2.96 -21.37
N ALA A 83 15.56 -2.09 -21.48
CA ALA A 83 16.25 -1.83 -22.75
C ALA A 83 17.04 -3.06 -23.22
N HIS A 84 17.70 -3.78 -22.32
CA HIS A 84 18.45 -4.98 -22.65
C HIS A 84 17.55 -6.15 -23.11
N ASN A 85 16.29 -6.17 -22.66
CA ASN A 85 15.33 -7.23 -22.97
C ASN A 85 14.39 -6.90 -24.14
N ASP A 86 14.60 -5.77 -24.84
CA ASP A 86 13.71 -5.26 -25.89
C ASP A 86 12.24 -5.10 -25.44
N VAL A 87 11.99 -5.01 -24.12
CA VAL A 87 10.65 -4.83 -23.53
C VAL A 87 10.29 -3.35 -23.42
N LEU A 88 11.30 -2.47 -23.41
CA LEU A 88 11.10 -1.03 -23.17
C LEU A 88 10.10 -0.40 -24.13
N ASP A 89 10.10 -0.78 -25.40
CA ASP A 89 9.16 -0.23 -26.39
C ASP A 89 7.71 -0.63 -26.08
N VAL A 90 7.50 -1.87 -25.60
CA VAL A 90 6.18 -2.42 -25.24
C VAL A 90 5.59 -1.69 -24.04
N VAL A 91 6.41 -1.38 -23.03
CA VAL A 91 5.99 -0.72 -21.79
C VAL A 91 6.36 0.76 -21.73
N SER A 92 6.75 1.36 -22.85
CA SER A 92 7.32 2.72 -22.89
C SER A 92 6.41 3.78 -22.26
N GLY A 93 5.10 3.69 -22.51
CA GLY A 93 4.11 4.60 -21.94
C GLY A 93 3.99 4.50 -20.42
N THR A 94 3.91 3.28 -19.88
CA THR A 94 3.78 3.06 -18.43
C THR A 94 5.10 3.33 -17.70
N PHE A 95 6.23 2.94 -18.30
CA PHE A 95 7.56 3.23 -17.76
C PHE A 95 7.85 4.74 -17.73
N LYS A 96 7.44 5.49 -18.76
CA LYS A 96 7.59 6.95 -18.78
C LYS A 96 6.92 7.61 -17.58
N ILE A 97 5.73 7.16 -17.18
CA ILE A 97 5.03 7.71 -16.01
C ILE A 97 5.85 7.48 -14.73
N ALA A 98 6.40 6.28 -14.54
CA ALA A 98 7.25 5.99 -13.38
C ALA A 98 8.55 6.85 -13.40
N LYS A 99 9.07 7.15 -14.59
CA LYS A 99 10.22 8.04 -14.78
C LYS A 99 9.88 9.51 -14.48
N ASP A 100 8.73 10.00 -14.91
CA ASP A 100 8.27 11.35 -14.61
C ASP A 100 8.08 11.52 -13.09
N ILE A 101 7.53 10.51 -12.40
CA ILE A 101 7.45 10.47 -10.92
C ILE A 101 8.84 10.52 -10.27
N GLN A 102 9.81 9.74 -10.79
CA GLN A 102 11.20 9.76 -10.32
C GLN A 102 11.80 11.17 -10.41
N ASP A 103 11.59 11.86 -11.53
CA ASP A 103 12.11 13.21 -11.75
C ASP A 103 11.45 14.22 -10.81
N ASP A 104 10.15 14.09 -10.53
CA ASP A 104 9.47 14.91 -9.54
C ASP A 104 10.02 14.65 -8.13
N PHE A 105 10.19 13.40 -7.73
CA PHE A 105 10.74 13.07 -6.42
C PHE A 105 12.14 13.64 -6.22
N ILE A 106 13.02 13.52 -7.23
CA ILE A 106 14.38 14.09 -7.17
C ILE A 106 14.34 15.58 -6.83
N ASN A 107 13.40 16.33 -7.39
CA ASN A 107 13.35 17.78 -7.26
C ASN A 107 12.53 18.29 -6.07
N TRP A 108 11.64 17.46 -5.51
CA TRP A 108 10.58 17.94 -4.62
C TRP A 108 10.31 17.11 -3.36
N LEU A 109 10.65 15.82 -3.30
CA LEU A 109 10.29 14.97 -2.15
C LEU A 109 11.42 14.90 -1.12
N GLY A 110 11.28 15.49 0.06
CA GLY A 110 12.35 15.53 1.06
C GLY A 110 13.40 16.61 0.82
N GLU A 111 13.42 17.20 -0.38
CA GLU A 111 14.28 18.29 -0.78
C GLU A 111 13.51 19.24 -1.69
N SER A 112 13.73 20.55 -1.56
CA SER A 112 13.18 21.52 -2.51
C SER A 112 14.26 22.12 -3.38
N LYS A 113 14.03 22.17 -4.69
CA LYS A 113 14.86 22.95 -5.62
C LYS A 113 15.02 24.43 -5.25
N TYR A 114 14.15 24.96 -4.36
CA TYR A 114 14.23 26.34 -3.88
C TYR A 114 15.19 26.53 -2.69
N MET A 115 15.78 25.47 -2.14
CA MET A 115 16.58 25.56 -0.92
C MET A 115 17.75 26.56 -1.04
N TYR A 116 18.36 26.64 -2.23
CA TYR A 116 19.46 27.57 -2.53
C TYR A 116 19.02 28.84 -3.25
N GLY A 117 17.70 29.04 -3.43
CA GLY A 117 17.13 30.10 -4.24
C GLY A 117 17.18 29.80 -5.74
N LEU A 118 16.35 30.51 -6.51
CA LEU A 118 16.34 30.47 -7.97
C LEU A 118 16.32 31.90 -8.52
N ASN A 119 16.42 32.04 -9.84
CA ASN A 119 16.24 33.34 -10.50
C ASN A 119 14.89 33.97 -10.11
N GLY A 120 14.94 35.05 -9.34
CA GLY A 120 13.76 35.77 -8.84
C GLY A 120 13.10 35.18 -7.58
N ILE A 121 13.64 34.11 -6.99
CA ILE A 121 13.18 33.52 -5.72
C ILE A 121 14.34 33.54 -4.72
N PRO A 122 14.22 34.25 -3.58
CA PRO A 122 15.30 34.31 -2.61
C PRO A 122 15.59 32.92 -1.99
N PRO A 123 16.82 32.67 -1.51
CA PRO A 123 17.17 31.43 -0.84
C PRO A 123 16.38 31.25 0.45
N SER A 124 16.39 30.02 0.96
CA SER A 124 15.77 29.66 2.23
C SER A 124 16.22 30.59 3.36
N ARG A 125 15.31 30.93 4.29
CA ARG A 125 15.70 31.66 5.52
C ARG A 125 16.64 30.85 6.41
N PHE A 126 16.67 29.53 6.21
CA PHE A 126 17.60 28.64 6.89
C PHE A 126 18.91 28.44 6.11
N PHE A 127 19.15 29.17 5.01
CA PHE A 127 20.33 28.98 4.14
C PHE A 127 21.67 28.96 4.89
N ASN A 128 21.82 29.76 5.94
CA ASN A 128 23.06 29.84 6.73
C ASN A 128 23.28 28.66 7.68
N SER A 129 22.27 27.81 7.91
CA SER A 129 22.36 26.66 8.82
C SER A 129 22.00 25.35 8.13
N ASN A 130 20.82 25.28 7.54
CA ASN A 130 20.36 24.19 6.70
C ASN A 130 19.40 24.73 5.64
N SER A 131 19.87 24.88 4.40
CA SER A 131 19.06 25.38 3.28
C SER A 131 17.76 24.59 3.09
N ASN A 132 17.74 23.31 3.47
CA ASN A 132 16.58 22.42 3.41
C ASN A 132 15.72 22.41 4.69
N GLY A 133 15.78 23.48 5.50
CA GLY A 133 15.14 23.57 6.81
C GLY A 133 13.64 23.22 6.86
N LEU A 134 12.88 23.44 5.79
CA LEU A 134 11.46 23.03 5.75
C LEU A 134 11.28 21.53 6.00
N TRP A 135 12.07 20.70 5.33
CA TRP A 135 12.01 19.24 5.42
C TRP A 135 12.72 18.72 6.67
N GLU A 136 13.81 19.38 7.06
CA GLU A 136 14.63 18.97 8.20
C GLU A 136 13.94 19.22 9.55
N PHE A 137 12.92 20.09 9.55
CA PHE A 137 12.19 20.47 10.76
C PHE A 137 10.69 20.14 10.72
N SER A 138 10.13 19.62 9.63
CA SER A 138 8.68 19.39 9.54
C SER A 138 8.32 17.90 9.42
N PRO A 139 8.08 17.22 10.56
CA PRO A 139 7.58 15.84 10.56
C PRO A 139 6.30 15.67 9.75
N PHE A 140 5.37 16.64 9.89
CA PHE A 140 4.08 16.58 9.22
C PHE A 140 4.23 16.55 7.70
N LEU A 141 5.08 17.43 7.13
CA LEU A 141 5.31 17.46 5.69
C LEU A 141 6.02 16.19 5.22
N CYS A 142 7.07 15.76 5.94
CA CYS A 142 7.74 14.50 5.62
C CYS A 142 6.77 13.31 5.57
N GLY A 143 5.87 13.18 6.55
CA GLY A 143 4.87 12.11 6.59
C GLY A 143 3.85 12.19 5.45
N VAL A 144 3.28 13.38 5.21
CA VAL A 144 2.28 13.58 4.13
C VAL A 144 2.90 13.36 2.76
N ASP A 145 4.09 13.91 2.51
CA ASP A 145 4.74 13.81 1.20
C ASP A 145 5.27 12.39 0.95
N LEU A 146 5.75 11.68 1.98
CA LEU A 146 6.08 10.26 1.87
C LEU A 146 4.85 9.42 1.54
N MET A 147 3.73 9.68 2.22
CA MET A 147 2.46 9.01 1.95
C MET A 147 2.01 9.21 0.50
N GLU A 148 2.07 10.43 -0.04
CA GLU A 148 1.79 10.68 -1.47
C GLU A 148 2.80 9.98 -2.38
N GLY A 149 4.07 9.95 -2.00
CA GLY A 149 5.12 9.24 -2.74
C GLY A 149 4.86 7.73 -2.85
N LEU A 150 4.51 7.08 -1.74
CA LEU A 150 4.15 5.65 -1.69
C LEU A 150 2.91 5.36 -2.53
N GLU A 151 1.90 6.23 -2.49
CA GLU A 151 0.69 6.12 -3.32
C GLU A 151 1.04 6.12 -4.82
N LEU A 152 1.78 7.13 -5.27
CA LEU A 152 2.16 7.29 -6.68
C LEU A 152 3.02 6.13 -7.18
N THR A 153 3.97 5.68 -6.37
CA THR A 153 4.82 4.54 -6.69
C THR A 153 4.02 3.24 -6.76
N TYR A 154 3.09 3.01 -5.83
CA TYR A 154 2.21 1.84 -5.87
C TYR A 154 1.36 1.83 -7.15
N ARG A 155 0.67 2.95 -7.45
CA ARG A 155 -0.17 3.08 -8.65
C ARG A 155 0.59 2.80 -9.94
N SER A 156 1.73 3.48 -10.12
CA SER A 156 2.56 3.33 -11.32
C SER A 156 3.12 1.91 -11.46
N SER A 157 3.49 1.27 -10.35
CA SER A 157 3.97 -0.12 -10.36
C SER A 157 2.88 -1.11 -10.74
N MET A 158 1.67 -0.98 -10.19
CA MET A 158 0.55 -1.87 -10.55
C MET A 158 0.16 -1.72 -12.02
N MET A 159 0.18 -0.50 -12.54
CA MET A 159 -0.06 -0.22 -13.96
C MET A 159 1.04 -0.81 -14.86
N LEU A 160 2.29 -0.77 -14.42
CA LEU A 160 3.41 -1.42 -15.10
C LEU A 160 3.24 -2.95 -15.11
N TRP A 161 2.88 -3.55 -13.98
CA TRP A 161 2.63 -4.99 -13.87
C TRP A 161 1.45 -5.46 -14.73
N ASP A 162 0.41 -4.64 -14.88
CA ASP A 162 -0.72 -4.94 -15.76
C ASP A 162 -0.34 -4.94 -17.25
N ALA A 163 0.69 -4.18 -17.62
CA ALA A 163 1.21 -4.10 -18.98
C ALA A 163 2.20 -5.22 -19.32
N MET A 164 2.70 -5.98 -18.34
CA MET A 164 3.73 -7.00 -18.52
C MET A 164 3.19 -8.41 -18.24
N PRO A 165 3.47 -9.41 -19.08
CA PRO A 165 3.15 -10.80 -18.75
C PRO A 165 4.07 -11.39 -17.67
N GLU A 166 5.31 -10.91 -17.53
CA GLU A 166 6.36 -11.52 -16.71
C GLU A 166 6.00 -11.75 -15.24
N PRO A 167 5.36 -10.80 -14.51
CA PRO A 167 4.95 -11.03 -13.14
C PRO A 167 4.04 -12.27 -12.98
N VAL A 168 3.10 -12.47 -13.90
CA VAL A 168 2.20 -13.63 -13.88
C VAL A 168 2.98 -14.89 -14.24
N LEU A 169 3.74 -14.86 -15.31
CA LEU A 169 4.46 -16.02 -15.83
C LEU A 169 5.41 -16.61 -14.77
N ILE A 170 6.17 -15.76 -14.09
CA ILE A 170 7.18 -16.21 -13.13
C ILE A 170 6.55 -16.80 -11.86
N VAL A 171 5.42 -16.25 -11.40
CA VAL A 171 4.69 -16.76 -10.22
C VAL A 171 4.03 -18.09 -10.55
N HIS A 172 3.43 -18.25 -11.74
CA HIS A 172 2.87 -19.54 -12.17
C HIS A 172 3.94 -20.62 -12.31
N LEU A 173 5.10 -20.26 -12.87
CA LEU A 173 6.23 -21.16 -12.99
C LEU A 173 6.76 -21.60 -11.61
N HIS A 174 6.99 -20.64 -10.70
CA HIS A 174 7.39 -20.93 -9.32
C HIS A 174 6.39 -21.86 -8.61
N ASN A 175 5.09 -21.57 -8.72
CA ASN A 175 4.05 -22.40 -8.12
C ASN A 175 4.11 -23.85 -8.64
N MET A 176 4.24 -24.06 -9.95
CA MET A 176 4.39 -25.41 -10.50
C MET A 176 5.60 -26.15 -9.92
N LEU A 177 6.77 -25.50 -9.92
CA LEU A 177 8.01 -26.12 -9.45
C LEU A 177 7.94 -26.50 -7.96
N VAL A 178 7.27 -25.69 -7.14
CA VAL A 178 7.01 -26.00 -5.72
C VAL A 178 6.05 -27.18 -5.59
N LYS A 179 4.89 -27.14 -6.28
CA LYS A 179 3.85 -28.17 -6.14
C LYS A 179 4.25 -29.53 -6.68
N LYS A 180 5.12 -29.56 -7.69
CA LYS A 180 5.72 -30.79 -8.24
C LYS A 180 6.89 -31.30 -7.40
N GLY A 181 7.33 -30.56 -6.38
CA GLY A 181 8.39 -30.99 -5.46
C GLY A 181 9.82 -30.76 -5.96
N TYR A 182 10.02 -30.08 -7.10
CA TYR A 182 11.35 -29.69 -7.56
C TYR A 182 11.97 -28.63 -6.63
N ILE A 183 11.16 -27.71 -6.11
CA ILE A 183 11.56 -26.74 -5.10
C ILE A 183 10.99 -27.19 -3.75
N THR A 184 11.87 -27.66 -2.86
CA THR A 184 11.47 -28.15 -1.52
C THR A 184 11.08 -27.04 -0.56
N ARG A 185 11.70 -25.86 -0.69
CA ARG A 185 11.38 -24.66 0.09
C ARG A 185 11.01 -23.53 -0.86
N PRO A 186 9.76 -23.03 -0.82
CA PRO A 186 9.35 -21.92 -1.68
C PRO A 186 10.26 -20.72 -1.50
N VAL A 187 10.74 -20.16 -2.62
CA VAL A 187 11.45 -18.88 -2.62
C VAL A 187 10.55 -17.78 -2.04
N GLY A 188 11.04 -17.10 -0.99
CA GLY A 188 10.23 -16.22 -0.15
C GLY A 188 9.58 -15.06 -0.91
N LEU A 189 10.29 -14.42 -1.84
CA LEU A 189 9.75 -13.34 -2.67
C LEU A 189 8.46 -13.77 -3.40
N PHE A 190 8.52 -14.81 -4.22
CA PHE A 190 7.40 -15.25 -5.05
C PHE A 190 6.23 -15.77 -4.21
N GLN A 191 6.52 -16.48 -3.11
CA GLN A 191 5.50 -16.96 -2.19
C GLN A 191 4.72 -15.80 -1.53
N ASN A 192 5.42 -14.77 -1.07
CA ASN A 192 4.78 -13.61 -0.44
C ASN A 192 3.94 -12.81 -1.44
N LEU A 193 4.44 -12.64 -2.67
CA LEU A 193 3.68 -11.98 -3.74
C LEU A 193 2.41 -12.75 -4.12
N GLN A 194 2.50 -14.09 -4.22
CA GLN A 194 1.34 -14.95 -4.40
C GLN A 194 0.32 -14.79 -3.26
N ASN A 195 0.77 -14.62 -2.02
CA ASN A 195 -0.11 -14.39 -0.88
C ASN A 195 -0.80 -13.01 -0.98
N PHE A 196 -0.04 -11.95 -1.26
CA PHE A 196 -0.54 -10.58 -1.36
C PHE A 196 -1.50 -10.38 -2.54
N PHE A 197 -1.22 -11.00 -3.68
CA PHE A 197 -1.93 -10.77 -4.94
C PHE A 197 -2.56 -12.04 -5.50
N ARG A 198 -3.05 -12.91 -4.62
CA ARG A 198 -3.63 -14.21 -4.98
C ARG A 198 -4.69 -14.11 -6.08
N ASP A 199 -5.61 -13.16 -5.94
CA ASP A 199 -6.70 -12.89 -6.90
C ASP A 199 -6.23 -12.19 -8.18
N SER A 200 -5.01 -11.62 -8.16
CA SER A 200 -4.39 -11.03 -9.35
C SER A 200 -3.63 -12.08 -10.14
N PHE A 201 -3.01 -13.08 -9.50
CA PHE A 201 -2.24 -14.10 -10.19
C PHE A 201 -3.07 -15.30 -10.63
N PHE A 202 -4.15 -15.63 -9.90
CA PHE A 202 -4.95 -16.83 -10.16
C PHE A 202 -6.43 -16.51 -10.32
N VAL A 203 -7.11 -17.28 -11.16
CA VAL A 203 -8.57 -17.22 -11.33
C VAL A 203 -9.24 -17.48 -9.98
N ASP A 204 -10.10 -16.56 -9.54
CA ASP A 204 -10.78 -16.59 -8.23
C ASP A 204 -9.84 -16.83 -7.03
N GLY A 205 -8.56 -16.45 -7.16
CA GLY A 205 -7.55 -16.71 -6.15
C GLY A 205 -7.23 -18.19 -5.93
N LYS A 206 -7.66 -19.10 -6.81
CA LYS A 206 -7.41 -20.54 -6.64
C LYS A 206 -6.04 -20.91 -7.20
N VAL A 207 -5.09 -21.14 -6.29
CA VAL A 207 -3.75 -21.60 -6.61
C VAL A 207 -3.84 -23.01 -7.23
N PRO A 208 -3.32 -23.24 -8.44
CA PRO A 208 -3.35 -24.55 -9.07
C PRO A 208 -2.47 -25.55 -8.31
N GLU A 209 -3.00 -26.75 -8.09
CA GLU A 209 -2.26 -27.90 -7.54
C GLU A 209 -1.82 -28.87 -8.65
N SER A 210 -2.47 -28.82 -9.82
CA SER A 210 -2.18 -29.60 -11.03
C SER A 210 -2.56 -28.82 -12.29
N ASP A 211 -2.28 -29.38 -13.46
CA ASP A 211 -2.70 -28.86 -14.78
C ASP A 211 -2.29 -27.38 -14.99
N PHE A 212 -1.07 -27.04 -14.58
CA PHE A 212 -0.55 -25.67 -14.51
C PHE A 212 -0.63 -24.94 -15.85
N GLY A 213 -0.33 -25.61 -16.97
CA GLY A 213 -0.45 -25.02 -18.31
C GLY A 213 -1.89 -24.59 -18.63
N ARG A 214 -2.89 -25.42 -18.29
CA ARG A 214 -4.30 -25.08 -18.48
C ARG A 214 -4.74 -23.97 -17.53
N ALA A 215 -4.23 -23.96 -16.30
CA ALA A 215 -4.52 -22.89 -15.36
C ALA A 215 -4.02 -21.52 -15.86
N LEU A 216 -2.80 -21.45 -16.40
CA LEU A 216 -2.27 -20.24 -17.03
C LEU A 216 -3.09 -19.84 -18.27
N ALA A 217 -3.45 -20.80 -19.12
CA ALA A 217 -4.29 -20.55 -20.30
C ALA A 217 -5.69 -20.04 -19.93
N ASN A 218 -6.31 -20.57 -18.88
CA ASN A 218 -7.60 -20.08 -18.39
C ASN A 218 -7.47 -18.66 -17.84
N TYR A 219 -6.39 -18.37 -17.10
CA TYR A 219 -6.12 -17.04 -16.59
C TYR A 219 -6.01 -15.99 -17.71
N THR A 220 -5.32 -16.32 -18.81
CA THR A 220 -5.21 -15.41 -19.96
C THR A 220 -6.53 -15.25 -20.73
N ASN A 221 -7.35 -16.32 -20.81
CA ASN A 221 -8.61 -16.37 -21.54
C ASN A 221 -9.81 -15.76 -20.78
N GLU A 222 -10.07 -16.14 -19.52
CA GLU A 222 -11.30 -15.77 -18.77
C GLU A 222 -11.44 -14.26 -18.55
N ARG A 223 -10.34 -13.57 -18.28
CA ARG A 223 -10.37 -12.10 -18.16
C ARG A 223 -10.31 -11.37 -19.51
N GLY A 224 -10.13 -12.09 -20.63
CA GLY A 224 -10.35 -11.55 -21.98
C GLY A 224 -11.84 -11.32 -22.29
N VAL A 225 -12.72 -12.15 -21.71
CA VAL A 225 -14.17 -12.14 -21.95
C VAL A 225 -14.93 -11.17 -21.02
N SER A 226 -14.40 -10.90 -19.82
CA SER A 226 -15.00 -9.98 -18.84
C SER A 226 -14.89 -8.48 -19.20
N ARG A 227 -14.92 -8.14 -20.49
CA ARG A 227 -15.00 -6.78 -21.03
C ARG A 227 -16.38 -6.13 -20.87
N SER A 228 -17.44 -6.90 -20.62
CA SER A 228 -18.82 -6.37 -20.65
C SER A 228 -19.33 -5.80 -19.32
N HIS A 229 -18.77 -6.17 -18.17
CA HIS A 229 -19.33 -5.80 -16.84
C HIS A 229 -18.51 -4.77 -16.05
N ARG A 230 -17.35 -4.33 -16.54
CA ARG A 230 -16.52 -3.28 -15.90
C ARG A 230 -16.33 -2.06 -16.80
N GLN A 231 -17.43 -1.51 -17.32
CA GLN A 231 -17.45 -0.22 -18.03
C GLN A 231 -17.29 1.07 -17.18
N PRO A 232 -17.42 1.12 -15.82
CA PRO A 232 -17.34 2.40 -15.12
C PRO A 232 -15.95 3.08 -15.20
N GLY A 233 -14.86 2.34 -15.03
CA GLY A 233 -13.50 2.90 -14.95
C GLY A 233 -12.97 3.49 -16.27
N ARG A 234 -13.36 2.92 -17.42
CA ARG A 234 -12.93 3.45 -18.73
C ARG A 234 -13.59 4.79 -19.09
N ARG A 235 -14.82 5.05 -18.60
CA ARG A 235 -15.48 6.36 -18.78
C ARG A 235 -14.88 7.42 -17.87
N ALA A 236 -14.44 7.05 -16.67
CA ALA A 236 -13.72 7.93 -15.74
C ALA A 236 -12.33 8.34 -16.30
N ALA A 237 -11.58 7.41 -16.89
CA ALA A 237 -10.29 7.70 -17.51
C ALA A 237 -10.38 8.69 -18.70
N THR A 238 -11.46 8.65 -19.49
CA THR A 238 -11.70 9.63 -20.57
C THR A 238 -12.10 11.03 -20.07
N GLN A 239 -12.41 11.19 -18.78
CA GLN A 239 -12.70 12.46 -18.12
C GLN A 239 -11.63 12.84 -17.07
N ALA A 240 -10.50 12.14 -17.07
CA ALA A 240 -9.39 12.33 -16.13
C ALA A 240 -8.81 13.75 -16.23
N THR A 241 -8.98 14.56 -15.18
CA THR A 241 -8.45 15.92 -15.09
C THR A 241 -7.14 16.02 -14.29
N GLY A 242 -6.53 14.89 -13.89
CA GLY A 242 -5.28 14.89 -13.12
C GLY A 242 -4.45 13.60 -13.19
N VAL A 243 -3.22 13.67 -12.66
CA VAL A 243 -2.21 12.58 -12.66
C VAL A 243 -2.73 11.32 -11.97
N HIS A 244 -3.43 11.45 -10.84
CA HIS A 244 -3.99 10.30 -10.10
C HIS A 244 -5.06 9.54 -10.92
N SER A 245 -5.90 10.25 -11.67
CA SER A 245 -6.94 9.62 -12.51
C SER A 245 -6.37 8.88 -13.72
N LEU A 246 -5.17 9.22 -14.18
CA LEU A 246 -4.48 8.47 -15.24
C LEU A 246 -3.94 7.12 -14.75
N MET A 247 -3.74 6.96 -13.43
CA MET A 247 -3.18 5.77 -12.80
C MET A 247 -4.18 5.13 -11.83
N GLU A 248 -5.45 5.06 -12.24
CA GLU A 248 -6.49 4.40 -11.43
C GLU A 248 -6.24 2.89 -11.39
N VAL A 249 -5.87 2.36 -10.21
CA VAL A 249 -5.57 0.93 -10.03
C VAL A 249 -6.78 0.05 -10.33
N GLY A 250 -7.99 0.53 -10.05
CA GLY A 250 -9.23 -0.16 -10.39
C GLY A 250 -9.46 -0.35 -11.91
N ALA A 251 -8.77 0.42 -12.76
CA ALA A 251 -8.84 0.30 -14.21
C ALA A 251 -7.94 -0.82 -14.77
N ASN A 252 -7.02 -1.36 -13.97
CA ASN A 252 -6.14 -2.46 -14.37
C ASN A 252 -6.93 -3.76 -14.56
N LYS A 253 -6.50 -4.60 -15.52
CA LYS A 253 -7.15 -5.86 -15.87
C LYS A 253 -6.91 -6.95 -14.82
N PHE A 254 -5.67 -7.03 -14.35
CA PHE A 254 -5.16 -8.10 -13.50
C PHE A 254 -4.78 -7.56 -12.12
N PHE A 255 -3.96 -6.52 -12.08
CA PHE A 255 -3.41 -5.95 -10.84
C PHE A 255 -4.22 -4.74 -10.36
N ASN A 256 -5.44 -5.00 -9.89
CA ASN A 256 -6.40 -3.97 -9.46
C ASN A 256 -6.64 -3.90 -7.94
N LYS A 257 -5.85 -4.64 -7.16
CA LYS A 257 -5.92 -4.60 -5.70
C LYS A 257 -5.40 -3.25 -5.19
N LYS A 258 -6.18 -2.59 -4.34
CA LYS A 258 -5.79 -1.35 -3.67
C LYS A 258 -5.09 -1.66 -2.35
N SER A 259 -4.06 -0.89 -2.01
CA SER A 259 -3.52 -0.85 -0.64
C SER A 259 -4.47 -0.10 0.29
N ASN A 260 -4.36 -0.27 1.61
CA ASN A 260 -5.22 0.45 2.56
C ASN A 260 -4.99 1.97 2.45
N LEU A 261 -3.73 2.39 2.32
CA LEU A 261 -3.36 3.77 2.09
C LEU A 261 -4.09 4.35 0.87
N LEU A 262 -4.02 3.63 -0.26
CA LEU A 262 -4.67 4.03 -1.50
C LEU A 262 -6.19 4.13 -1.34
N LEU A 263 -6.79 3.15 -0.67
CA LEU A 263 -8.23 3.06 -0.43
C LEU A 263 -8.74 4.27 0.36
N TYR A 264 -8.06 4.65 1.44
CA TYR A 264 -8.44 5.78 2.28
C TYR A 264 -8.22 7.11 1.57
N ARG A 265 -7.15 7.22 0.79
CA ARG A 265 -6.83 8.41 0.02
C ARG A 265 -7.85 8.67 -1.08
N GLU A 266 -8.28 7.65 -1.83
CA GLU A 266 -9.31 7.77 -2.87
C GLU A 266 -10.68 8.13 -2.30
N ALA A 267 -10.97 7.69 -1.07
CA ALA A 267 -12.15 8.11 -0.34
C ALA A 267 -12.06 9.55 0.22
N GLY A 268 -10.94 10.25 0.01
CA GLY A 268 -10.71 11.58 0.55
C GLY A 268 -10.68 11.60 2.08
N TRP A 269 -10.23 10.49 2.70
CA TRP A 269 -10.25 10.26 4.14
C TRP A 269 -11.64 10.21 4.77
N ASP A 270 -12.69 10.14 3.95
CA ASP A 270 -14.07 9.92 4.37
C ASP A 270 -14.39 8.42 4.31
N LEU A 271 -14.22 7.74 5.43
CA LEU A 271 -14.32 6.28 5.52
C LEU A 271 -15.68 5.75 5.07
N ASP A 272 -16.75 6.55 5.16
CA ASP A 272 -18.10 6.16 4.73
C ASP A 272 -18.22 6.08 3.21
N ARG A 273 -17.32 6.73 2.46
CA ARG A 273 -17.32 6.70 0.99
C ARG A 273 -16.71 5.43 0.40
N ILE A 274 -15.97 4.66 1.21
CA ILE A 274 -15.34 3.44 0.75
C ILE A 274 -16.44 2.39 0.51
N PRO A 275 -16.58 1.79 -0.67
CA PRO A 275 -17.53 0.71 -0.89
C PRO A 275 -17.12 -0.55 -0.11
N ASP A 276 -18.10 -1.29 0.42
CA ASP A 276 -17.88 -2.62 1.02
C ASP A 276 -17.18 -3.59 0.07
N ASN A 277 -17.41 -3.42 -1.24
CA ASN A 277 -16.76 -4.23 -2.25
C ASN A 277 -15.26 -3.95 -2.43
N ASP A 278 -14.74 -2.83 -1.94
CA ASP A 278 -13.31 -2.51 -2.04
C ASP A 278 -12.57 -2.83 -0.72
N LEU A 279 -13.28 -3.09 0.38
CA LEU A 279 -12.67 -3.42 1.67
C LEU A 279 -12.28 -4.89 1.77
N HIS A 280 -11.11 -5.13 2.37
CA HIS A 280 -10.71 -6.46 2.76
C HIS A 280 -11.45 -6.86 4.05
N PRO A 281 -12.13 -8.02 4.10
CA PRO A 281 -12.88 -8.43 5.30
C PRO A 281 -12.04 -8.56 6.56
N GLN A 282 -10.74 -8.83 6.42
CA GLN A 282 -9.80 -8.99 7.54
C GLN A 282 -9.02 -7.72 7.87
N SER A 283 -9.23 -6.59 7.17
CA SER A 283 -8.73 -5.31 7.68
C SER A 283 -9.53 -4.90 8.92
N LEU A 284 -8.99 -4.01 9.76
CA LEU A 284 -9.69 -3.58 10.96
C LEU A 284 -10.92 -2.75 10.63
N LEU A 285 -10.87 -1.90 9.59
CA LEU A 285 -12.05 -1.21 9.10
C LEU A 285 -13.07 -2.19 8.49
N GLY A 286 -12.62 -3.20 7.74
CA GLY A 286 -13.50 -4.22 7.19
C GLY A 286 -14.18 -5.04 8.27
N SER A 287 -13.41 -5.45 9.28
CA SER A 287 -13.91 -6.12 10.48
C SER A 287 -14.91 -5.24 11.21
N ALA A 288 -14.58 -3.96 11.44
CA ALA A 288 -15.51 -3.01 12.05
C ALA A 288 -16.85 -2.96 11.30
N ARG A 289 -16.85 -2.88 9.97
CA ARG A 289 -18.10 -2.89 9.18
C ARG A 289 -18.91 -4.18 9.31
N ILE A 290 -18.24 -5.33 9.27
CA ILE A 290 -18.89 -6.63 9.51
C ILE A 290 -19.56 -6.63 10.88
N LEU A 291 -18.88 -6.14 11.91
CA LEU A 291 -19.36 -6.13 13.28
C LEU A 291 -20.47 -5.10 13.55
N GLN A 292 -20.52 -4.04 12.75
CA GLN A 292 -21.63 -3.07 12.76
C GLN A 292 -22.88 -3.60 12.04
N THR A 293 -22.78 -4.73 11.34
CA THR A 293 -23.92 -5.36 10.66
C THR A 293 -24.89 -5.95 11.69
N LYS A 294 -26.17 -5.61 11.56
CA LYS A 294 -27.21 -6.08 12.49
C LYS A 294 -27.50 -7.56 12.25
N PHE A 295 -27.36 -8.37 13.30
CA PHE A 295 -27.81 -9.76 13.30
C PHE A 295 -29.33 -9.84 13.47
N PHE A 296 -29.92 -10.92 12.96
CA PHE A 296 -31.31 -11.30 13.21
C PHE A 296 -31.37 -12.69 13.85
N ILE A 297 -32.49 -13.01 14.48
CA ILE A 297 -32.72 -14.36 15.02
C ILE A 297 -33.48 -15.15 13.97
N ASP A 298 -32.89 -16.25 13.52
CA ASP A 298 -33.57 -17.19 12.63
C ASP A 298 -34.74 -17.84 13.41
N LEU A 299 -35.97 -17.59 12.96
CA LEU A 299 -37.19 -18.07 13.60
C LEU A 299 -37.31 -19.61 13.60
N VAL A 300 -36.64 -20.30 12.68
CA VAL A 300 -36.68 -21.76 12.57
C VAL A 300 -35.65 -22.42 13.48
N THR A 301 -34.45 -21.84 13.56
CA THR A 301 -33.32 -22.44 14.29
C THR A 301 -33.07 -21.82 15.67
N GLY A 302 -33.66 -20.67 15.96
CA GLY A 302 -33.42 -19.88 17.18
C GLY A 302 -32.02 -19.26 17.26
N LYS A 303 -31.19 -19.42 16.22
CA LYS A 303 -29.80 -18.97 16.20
C LYS A 303 -29.67 -17.54 15.70
N LYS A 304 -28.62 -16.84 16.15
CA LYS A 304 -28.28 -15.51 15.64
C LYS A 304 -27.60 -15.66 14.29
N ARG A 305 -28.15 -15.03 13.26
CA ARG A 305 -27.59 -15.02 11.91
C ARG A 305 -27.28 -13.60 11.45
N LEU A 306 -26.27 -13.49 10.62
CA LEU A 306 -25.93 -12.25 9.94
C LEU A 306 -26.54 -12.25 8.53
N PRO A 307 -26.98 -11.09 8.02
CA PRO A 307 -27.45 -10.99 6.64
C PRO A 307 -26.30 -11.26 5.66
N ASP A 308 -26.60 -11.83 4.50
CA ASP A 308 -25.62 -12.08 3.43
C ASP A 308 -25.25 -10.75 2.72
N THR A 309 -24.51 -9.88 3.42
CA THR A 309 -23.90 -8.70 2.82
C THR A 309 -22.65 -9.08 2.05
N ASP A 310 -22.23 -8.24 1.09
CA ASP A 310 -21.01 -8.46 0.30
C ASP A 310 -19.79 -8.76 1.19
N MET A 311 -19.65 -8.06 2.33
CA MET A 311 -18.56 -8.29 3.29
C MET A 311 -18.61 -9.65 3.99
N ILE A 312 -19.81 -10.09 4.39
CA ILE A 312 -19.99 -11.38 5.08
C ILE A 312 -19.80 -12.53 4.10
N VAL A 313 -20.32 -12.40 2.87
CA VAL A 313 -20.12 -13.38 1.80
C VAL A 313 -18.62 -13.52 1.49
N LYS A 314 -17.89 -12.41 1.36
CA LYS A 314 -16.44 -12.43 1.15
C LYS A 314 -15.67 -13.04 2.32
N LEU A 315 -16.06 -12.73 3.56
CA LEU A 315 -15.42 -13.32 4.74
C LEU A 315 -15.62 -14.84 4.74
N LYS A 316 -16.85 -15.32 4.55
CA LYS A 316 -17.17 -16.76 4.48
C LYS A 316 -16.46 -17.46 3.32
N ALA A 317 -16.29 -16.79 2.18
CA ALA A 317 -15.52 -17.33 1.06
C ALA A 317 -14.02 -17.49 1.40
N LYS A 318 -13.44 -16.56 2.17
CA LYS A 318 -12.03 -16.62 2.61
C LYS A 318 -11.81 -17.59 3.77
N VAL A 319 -12.78 -17.69 4.68
CA VAL A 319 -12.72 -18.56 5.86
C VAL A 319 -13.98 -19.42 5.92
N PRO A 320 -14.08 -20.51 5.14
CA PRO A 320 -15.30 -21.33 5.06
C PRO A 320 -15.73 -21.97 6.38
N THR A 321 -14.81 -22.05 7.35
CA THR A 321 -15.07 -22.62 8.67
C THR A 321 -15.75 -21.65 9.63
N VAL A 322 -15.74 -20.33 9.36
CA VAL A 322 -16.27 -19.31 10.27
C VAL A 322 -17.80 -19.34 10.29
N GLN A 323 -18.39 -19.44 11.47
CA GLN A 323 -19.85 -19.36 11.66
C GLN A 323 -20.28 -17.95 12.07
N ASP A 324 -21.56 -17.63 11.88
CA ASP A 324 -22.11 -16.32 12.24
C ASP A 324 -21.93 -16.03 13.74
N GLU A 325 -22.04 -17.05 14.60
CA GLU A 325 -21.81 -16.91 16.03
C GLU A 325 -20.35 -16.55 16.38
N ASP A 326 -19.37 -17.08 15.64
CA ASP A 326 -17.96 -16.78 15.83
C ASP A 326 -17.67 -15.31 15.46
N ILE A 327 -18.24 -14.83 14.35
CA ILE A 327 -18.12 -13.44 13.90
C ILE A 327 -18.69 -12.49 14.95
N ILE A 328 -19.88 -12.82 15.49
CA ILE A 328 -20.53 -12.01 16.53
C ILE A 328 -19.69 -11.99 17.82
N ALA A 329 -19.10 -13.13 18.22
CA ALA A 329 -18.26 -13.22 19.40
C ALA A 329 -16.96 -12.41 19.26
N MET A 330 -16.30 -12.48 18.10
CA MET A 330 -15.10 -11.68 17.80
C MET A 330 -15.38 -10.18 17.91
N GLY A 331 -16.56 -9.72 17.50
CA GLY A 331 -16.92 -8.31 17.62
C GLY A 331 -17.10 -7.80 19.03
N ALA A 332 -17.61 -8.65 19.92
CA ALA A 332 -17.73 -8.31 21.33
C ALA A 332 -16.35 -8.12 21.98
N GLU A 333 -15.38 -8.96 21.61
CA GLU A 333 -14.00 -8.89 22.14
C GLU A 333 -13.24 -7.69 21.57
N MET A 334 -13.34 -7.42 20.27
CA MET A 334 -12.72 -6.25 19.63
C MET A 334 -13.22 -4.93 20.27
N LEU A 335 -14.51 -4.85 20.60
CA LEU A 335 -15.08 -3.69 21.29
C LEU A 335 -14.48 -3.48 22.68
N ARG A 336 -14.24 -4.57 23.42
CA ARG A 336 -13.64 -4.51 24.76
C ARG A 336 -12.24 -3.89 24.68
N LEU A 337 -11.43 -4.36 23.73
CA LEU A 337 -10.07 -3.87 23.52
C LEU A 337 -10.04 -2.38 23.13
N VAL A 338 -10.89 -1.95 22.20
CA VAL A 338 -10.95 -0.54 21.75
C VAL A 338 -11.43 0.39 22.88
N LYS A 339 -12.40 -0.05 23.71
CA LYS A 339 -12.93 0.76 24.82
C LYS A 339 -11.99 0.84 26.01
N ASP A 340 -11.26 -0.24 26.30
CA ASP A 340 -10.31 -0.27 27.42
C ASP A 340 -9.06 0.57 27.13
N GLN A 341 -8.71 0.80 25.86
CA GLN A 341 -7.60 1.65 25.42
C GLN A 341 -7.92 3.16 25.35
N GLN A 342 -9.06 3.65 25.84
CA GLN A 342 -9.40 5.09 25.84
C GLN A 342 -9.20 5.79 27.22
N PRO A 343 -7.98 6.26 27.56
CA PRO A 343 -7.80 7.22 28.66
C PRO A 343 -8.06 8.67 28.24
N ILE A 344 -7.94 9.01 26.95
CA ILE A 344 -7.96 10.40 26.45
C ILE A 344 -9.39 10.97 26.35
N ALA A 345 -10.37 10.19 25.90
CA ALA A 345 -11.76 10.63 25.74
C ALA A 345 -12.41 11.00 27.09
N LYS A 346 -12.20 10.18 28.13
CA LYS A 346 -12.67 10.44 29.50
C LYS A 346 -12.04 11.70 30.10
N SER A 347 -10.77 11.95 29.78
CA SER A 347 -10.04 13.14 30.23
C SER A 347 -10.57 14.41 29.57
N LEU A 348 -10.83 14.40 28.25
CA LEU A 348 -11.44 15.50 27.51
C LEU A 348 -12.89 15.83 27.95
N GLU A 349 -13.71 14.84 28.27
CA GLU A 349 -15.06 15.04 28.81
C GLU A 349 -15.06 15.68 30.22
N SER A 350 -14.06 15.36 31.05
CA SER A 350 -13.92 15.98 32.37
C SER A 350 -13.47 17.45 32.29
N LEU A 351 -12.63 17.78 31.30
CA LEU A 351 -12.06 19.12 31.10
C LEU A 351 -13.04 20.09 30.45
N THR A 352 -13.89 19.63 29.52
CA THR A 352 -14.95 20.44 28.92
C THR A 352 -16.05 20.83 29.91
N LYS A 353 -16.26 20.03 30.97
CA LYS A 353 -17.15 20.40 32.09
C LYS A 353 -16.57 21.46 33.03
N ASN A 354 -15.24 21.49 33.19
CA ASN A 354 -14.58 22.31 34.22
C ASN A 354 -13.92 23.60 33.70
N SER A 355 -13.55 23.70 32.43
CA SER A 355 -12.73 24.81 31.90
C SER A 355 -13.52 25.98 31.31
N GLY A 356 -14.85 25.90 31.21
CA GLY A 356 -15.67 26.93 30.55
C GLY A 356 -15.43 27.11 29.04
N TYR A 357 -14.46 26.38 28.48
CA TYR A 357 -14.14 26.34 27.05
C TYR A 357 -15.25 25.62 26.30
N LYS A 358 -16.04 26.36 25.52
CA LYS A 358 -16.94 25.76 24.54
C LYS A 358 -16.09 25.29 23.37
N LEU A 359 -15.86 23.97 23.27
CA LEU A 359 -15.41 23.33 22.03
C LEU A 359 -16.27 23.89 20.88
N PHE A 360 -15.67 24.15 19.71
CA PHE A 360 -16.37 24.70 18.54
C PHE A 360 -17.62 23.87 18.27
N SER A 361 -18.77 24.36 18.74
CA SER A 361 -20.01 23.62 18.85
C SER A 361 -20.92 24.19 17.77
N ASP A 362 -20.66 23.83 16.51
CA ASP A 362 -21.66 24.06 15.47
C ASP A 362 -22.87 23.18 15.81
N ALA A 363 -24.05 23.79 15.92
CA ALA A 363 -25.30 23.07 16.22
C ALA A 363 -25.56 21.95 15.20
N ARG A 364 -24.98 22.06 13.99
CA ARG A 364 -25.01 21.01 12.95
C ARG A 364 -24.26 19.74 13.34
N PHE A 365 -23.11 19.85 14.01
CA PHE A 365 -22.35 18.67 14.48
C PHE A 365 -23.05 17.99 15.66
N LYS A 366 -23.64 18.76 16.58
CA LYS A 366 -24.42 18.20 17.69
C LYS A 366 -25.68 17.49 17.23
N LYS A 367 -26.35 18.00 16.19
CA LYS A 367 -27.52 17.35 15.61
C LYS A 367 -27.14 16.05 14.90
N LYS A 368 -26.03 16.05 14.15
CA LYS A 368 -25.48 14.83 13.51
C LYS A 368 -25.05 13.79 14.55
N GLU A 369 -24.30 14.17 15.59
CA GLU A 369 -23.94 13.24 16.68
C GLU A 369 -25.17 12.70 17.43
N ALA A 370 -26.18 13.53 17.69
CA ALA A 370 -27.40 13.09 18.39
C ALA A 370 -28.30 12.21 17.51
N GLU A 371 -28.30 12.42 16.19
CA GLU A 371 -28.95 11.54 15.21
C GLU A 371 -28.16 10.23 15.06
N ASP A 372 -26.82 10.28 15.05
CA ASP A 372 -25.95 9.11 14.96
C ASP A 372 -26.03 8.21 16.21
N ARG A 373 -26.20 8.80 17.40
CA ARG A 373 -26.43 8.06 18.67
C ARG A 373 -27.83 7.45 18.80
N LYS A 374 -28.80 7.80 17.95
CA LYS A 374 -30.23 7.41 18.12
C LYS A 374 -30.64 6.11 17.42
N HIS A 375 -29.76 5.42 16.69
CA HIS A 375 -30.10 4.18 16.00
C HIS A 375 -29.68 2.90 16.74
N ILE A 376 -30.66 2.32 17.45
CA ILE A 376 -31.00 0.90 17.71
C ILE A 376 -29.91 -0.18 17.46
N ASN A 377 -29.61 -0.94 18.52
CA ASN A 377 -29.04 -2.31 18.59
C ASN A 377 -28.03 -2.69 17.48
N GLY A 378 -26.75 -2.54 17.79
CA GLY A 378 -25.61 -2.95 16.96
C GLY A 378 -24.39 -2.11 17.34
N LEU A 379 -23.20 -2.71 17.31
CA LEU A 379 -21.93 -2.00 17.41
C LEU A 379 -21.96 -0.79 16.45
N ARG A 380 -21.61 0.43 16.87
CA ARG A 380 -21.35 1.53 15.93
C ARG A 380 -20.14 2.31 16.45
N LEU A 381 -19.02 2.11 15.77
CA LEU A 381 -17.76 2.81 16.04
C LEU A 381 -17.81 4.16 15.32
N HIS A 382 -17.38 5.22 15.99
CA HIS A 382 -17.48 6.57 15.45
C HIS A 382 -16.24 7.42 15.72
N GLY A 383 -15.96 8.37 14.81
CA GLY A 383 -14.97 9.42 15.01
C GLY A 383 -13.59 8.87 15.37
N LEU A 384 -13.12 9.17 16.59
CA LEU A 384 -11.81 8.76 17.10
C LEU A 384 -11.60 7.24 17.09
N GLU A 385 -12.63 6.44 17.37
CA GLU A 385 -12.51 4.97 17.39
C GLU A 385 -12.18 4.42 16.01
N LEU A 386 -12.81 4.97 14.96
CA LEU A 386 -12.52 4.58 13.59
C LEU A 386 -11.14 5.07 13.14
N LEU A 387 -10.70 6.23 13.60
CA LEU A 387 -9.36 6.76 13.30
C LEU A 387 -8.25 5.87 13.88
N GLU A 388 -8.42 5.34 15.10
CA GLU A 388 -7.45 4.39 15.68
C GLU A 388 -7.39 3.07 14.89
N LEU A 389 -8.54 2.54 14.44
CA LEU A 389 -8.54 1.36 13.58
C LEU A 389 -7.85 1.61 12.24
N VAL A 390 -8.14 2.74 11.60
CA VAL A 390 -7.53 3.15 10.33
C VAL A 390 -6.03 3.38 10.49
N LYS A 391 -5.60 3.94 11.61
CA LYS A 391 -4.17 4.09 11.94
C LYS A 391 -3.46 2.75 11.95
N ILE A 392 -4.06 1.73 12.56
CA ILE A 392 -3.47 0.39 12.59
C ILE A 392 -3.51 -0.26 11.19
N ASP A 393 -4.57 -0.07 10.42
CA ASP A 393 -4.65 -0.56 9.03
C ASP A 393 -3.58 0.09 8.12
N LEU A 394 -3.31 1.38 8.30
CA LEU A 394 -2.23 2.10 7.63
C LEU A 394 -0.85 1.62 8.08
N TYR A 395 -0.68 1.43 9.40
CA TYR A 395 0.56 0.90 9.95
C TYR A 395 0.86 -0.48 9.38
N ASN A 396 -0.15 -1.34 9.26
CA ASN A 396 0.00 -2.66 8.63
C ASN A 396 0.43 -2.57 7.16
N ASP A 397 -0.15 -1.64 6.42
CA ASP A 397 0.09 -1.45 4.99
C ASP A 397 1.49 -0.88 4.68
N ILE A 398 2.04 -0.07 5.59
CA ILE A 398 3.33 0.62 5.38
C ILE A 398 4.47 -0.02 6.17
N CYS A 399 4.22 -0.47 7.40
CA CYS A 399 5.25 -0.95 8.33
C CYS A 399 4.99 -2.38 8.85
N GLY A 400 3.84 -2.99 8.55
CA GLY A 400 3.44 -4.26 9.14
C GLY A 400 4.11 -5.48 8.51
N GLU A 401 4.31 -6.53 9.30
CA GLU A 401 4.89 -7.79 8.79
C GLU A 401 3.95 -8.59 7.87
N HIS A 402 2.63 -8.41 8.01
CA HIS A 402 1.65 -9.32 7.42
C HIS A 402 1.28 -9.00 5.97
N GLU A 403 0.99 -7.73 5.65
CA GLU A 403 0.58 -7.33 4.31
C GLU A 403 1.00 -5.87 3.99
N PRO A 404 2.31 -5.60 3.91
CA PRO A 404 2.83 -4.24 3.72
C PRO A 404 2.81 -3.81 2.25
N LEU A 405 1.61 -3.71 1.65
CA LEU A 405 1.50 -3.48 0.20
C LEU A 405 2.12 -2.17 -0.22
N SER A 406 2.00 -1.10 0.58
CA SER A 406 2.63 0.18 0.28
C SER A 406 4.13 0.19 0.54
N ALA A 407 4.67 -0.79 1.26
CA ALA A 407 6.08 -0.79 1.63
C ALA A 407 7.03 -1.44 0.64
N VAL A 408 6.47 -2.25 -0.27
CA VAL A 408 7.23 -3.01 -1.25
C VAL A 408 7.64 -2.12 -2.41
N ASN A 409 8.92 -2.17 -2.74
CA ASN A 409 9.50 -1.60 -3.93
C ASN A 409 9.23 -2.50 -5.15
N TYR A 410 8.02 -2.43 -5.70
CA TYR A 410 7.60 -3.25 -6.84
C TYR A 410 8.41 -3.00 -8.12
N ILE A 411 9.00 -1.81 -8.27
CA ILE A 411 9.93 -1.52 -9.37
C ILE A 411 11.15 -2.42 -9.26
N TRP A 412 11.72 -2.54 -8.04
CA TRP A 412 12.84 -3.46 -7.80
C TRP A 412 12.46 -4.93 -7.99
N VAL A 413 11.28 -5.31 -7.51
CA VAL A 413 10.72 -6.66 -7.74
C VAL A 413 10.61 -6.96 -9.24
N THR A 414 10.17 -5.98 -10.04
CA THR A 414 10.09 -6.12 -11.50
C THR A 414 11.45 -6.37 -12.12
N THR A 415 12.47 -5.61 -11.71
CA THR A 415 13.85 -5.79 -12.15
C THR A 415 14.31 -7.22 -11.91
N VAL A 416 14.01 -7.77 -10.73
CA VAL A 416 14.35 -9.16 -10.37
C VAL A 416 13.66 -10.16 -11.28
N TYR A 417 12.38 -10.00 -11.61
CA TYR A 417 11.69 -10.92 -12.52
C TYR A 417 12.37 -10.99 -13.88
N LEU A 418 12.70 -9.84 -14.44
CA LEU A 418 13.33 -9.74 -15.75
C LEU A 418 14.75 -10.34 -15.72
N MET A 419 15.54 -10.04 -14.68
CA MET A 419 16.85 -10.65 -14.49
C MET A 419 16.77 -12.18 -14.32
N GLN A 420 15.74 -12.69 -13.66
CA GLN A 420 15.51 -14.12 -13.50
C GLN A 420 15.24 -14.78 -14.85
N PHE A 421 14.41 -14.17 -15.69
CA PHE A 421 14.16 -14.65 -17.04
C PHE A 421 15.44 -14.64 -17.88
N MET A 422 16.23 -13.57 -17.85
CA MET A 422 17.50 -13.50 -18.58
C MET A 422 18.41 -14.68 -18.25
N LYS A 423 18.59 -15.00 -16.95
CA LYS A 423 19.43 -16.11 -16.52
C LYS A 423 18.92 -17.47 -17.00
N ILE A 424 17.60 -17.68 -16.95
CA ILE A 424 16.96 -18.91 -17.45
C ILE A 424 17.19 -19.02 -18.96
N GLU A 425 16.93 -17.95 -19.70
CA GLU A 425 17.05 -17.87 -21.15
C GLU A 425 18.49 -18.14 -21.61
N ASP A 426 19.48 -17.47 -20.99
CA ASP A 426 20.89 -17.66 -21.31
C ASP A 426 21.34 -19.11 -21.10
N LYS A 427 20.92 -19.73 -20.00
CA LYS A 427 21.28 -21.12 -19.68
C LYS A 427 20.62 -22.11 -20.65
N LEU A 428 19.33 -21.95 -20.94
CA LEU A 428 18.62 -22.81 -21.89
C LEU A 428 19.14 -22.64 -23.32
N LYS A 429 19.51 -21.42 -23.71
CA LYS A 429 20.16 -21.13 -24.99
C LYS A 429 21.49 -21.84 -25.12
N ALA A 430 22.33 -21.77 -24.09
CA ALA A 430 23.63 -22.45 -24.07
C ALA A 430 23.49 -23.98 -24.19
N LEU A 431 22.44 -24.55 -23.58
CA LEU A 431 22.12 -25.97 -23.68
C LEU A 431 21.40 -26.36 -24.98
N ARG A 432 20.99 -25.38 -25.81
CA ARG A 432 20.13 -25.58 -26.98
C ARG A 432 18.88 -26.39 -26.64
N ASN A 433 18.29 -26.12 -25.47
CA ASN A 433 17.14 -26.88 -24.98
C ASN A 433 15.98 -26.85 -26.00
N PRO A 434 15.29 -27.98 -26.26
CA PRO A 434 14.25 -28.04 -27.29
C PRO A 434 13.11 -27.03 -27.11
N LEU A 435 12.71 -26.73 -25.87
CA LEU A 435 11.63 -25.77 -25.60
C LEU A 435 12.08 -24.34 -25.89
N TYR A 436 13.33 -24.01 -25.56
CA TYR A 436 13.92 -22.71 -25.91
C TYR A 436 13.98 -22.53 -27.43
N VAL A 437 14.51 -23.52 -28.15
CA VAL A 437 14.63 -23.46 -29.63
C VAL A 437 13.25 -23.32 -30.28
N ARG A 438 12.23 -24.01 -29.75
CA ARG A 438 10.86 -23.86 -30.24
C ARG A 438 10.32 -22.45 -30.00
N ALA A 439 10.37 -21.95 -28.77
CA ALA A 439 9.85 -20.63 -28.44
C ALA A 439 10.57 -19.47 -29.15
N TYR A 440 11.90 -19.53 -29.25
CA TYR A 440 12.73 -18.41 -29.75
C TYR A 440 13.06 -18.49 -31.24
N GLU A 441 13.15 -19.69 -31.84
CA GLU A 441 13.69 -19.86 -33.19
C GLU A 441 12.67 -20.43 -34.19
N THR A 442 11.71 -21.25 -33.73
CA THR A 442 10.89 -22.08 -34.62
C THR A 442 9.43 -21.61 -34.69
N ASP A 443 8.78 -21.47 -33.54
CA ASP A 443 7.34 -21.24 -33.44
C ASP A 443 7.03 -19.75 -33.58
N ARG A 444 6.66 -19.32 -34.79
CA ARG A 444 6.35 -17.91 -35.09
C ARG A 444 5.19 -17.33 -34.26
N GLU A 445 4.32 -18.18 -33.73
CA GLU A 445 3.20 -17.78 -32.87
C GLU A 445 3.68 -17.03 -31.60
N TRP A 446 4.87 -17.34 -31.11
CA TRP A 446 5.45 -16.73 -29.92
C TRP A 446 6.29 -15.49 -30.19
N SER A 447 6.51 -15.11 -31.45
CA SER A 447 7.44 -14.03 -31.85
C SER A 447 7.22 -12.68 -31.15
N LYS A 448 6.00 -12.39 -30.67
CA LYS A 448 5.67 -11.16 -29.92
C LYS A 448 5.63 -11.34 -28.40
N LEU A 449 5.58 -12.58 -27.90
CA LEU A 449 5.42 -12.93 -26.48
C LEU A 449 6.27 -14.15 -26.16
N ILE A 450 7.57 -14.07 -26.45
CA ILE A 450 8.45 -15.24 -26.48
C ILE A 450 8.53 -15.92 -25.11
N ARG A 451 8.62 -15.12 -24.03
CA ARG A 451 8.59 -15.61 -22.64
C ARG A 451 7.30 -16.33 -22.27
N ALA A 452 6.17 -15.84 -22.76
CA ALA A 452 4.89 -16.51 -22.54
C ALA A 452 4.88 -17.88 -23.23
N GLY A 453 5.46 -17.98 -24.42
CA GLY A 453 5.66 -19.25 -25.13
C GLY A 453 6.54 -20.22 -24.35
N LEU A 454 7.74 -19.79 -23.95
CA LEU A 454 8.66 -20.62 -23.18
C LEU A 454 8.03 -21.17 -21.90
N VAL A 455 7.37 -20.30 -21.11
CA VAL A 455 6.73 -20.69 -19.86
C VAL A 455 5.54 -21.61 -20.13
N THR A 456 4.71 -21.30 -21.13
CA THR A 456 3.58 -22.16 -21.50
C THR A 456 4.07 -23.57 -21.88
N LEU A 457 5.10 -23.68 -22.71
CA LEU A 457 5.70 -24.95 -23.09
C LEU A 457 6.26 -25.70 -21.87
N ALA A 458 6.95 -25.00 -20.96
CA ALA A 458 7.46 -25.61 -19.74
C ALA A 458 6.34 -26.14 -18.83
N LEU A 459 5.23 -25.41 -18.71
CA LEU A 459 4.07 -25.81 -17.90
C LEU A 459 3.24 -26.96 -18.50
N PHE A 460 3.28 -27.16 -19.83
CA PHE A 460 2.52 -28.22 -20.52
C PHE A 460 3.36 -29.47 -20.77
N GLU A 461 4.60 -29.30 -21.22
CA GLU A 461 5.45 -30.41 -21.67
C GLU A 461 6.36 -30.95 -20.57
N GLU A 462 6.52 -30.19 -19.47
CA GLU A 462 7.27 -30.60 -18.27
C GLU A 462 8.65 -31.20 -18.60
N ASN A 463 9.35 -30.60 -19.57
CA ASN A 463 10.67 -31.08 -20.01
C ASN A 463 11.68 -31.02 -18.85
N GLU A 464 12.15 -32.19 -18.41
CA GLU A 464 12.97 -32.33 -17.19
C GLU A 464 14.22 -31.43 -17.20
N GLU A 465 14.98 -31.38 -18.30
CA GLU A 465 16.17 -30.52 -18.41
C GLU A 465 15.82 -29.03 -18.26
N CYS A 466 14.72 -28.60 -18.90
CA CYS A 466 14.23 -27.23 -18.80
C CYS A 466 13.81 -26.89 -17.36
N LEU A 467 13.06 -27.78 -16.71
CA LEU A 467 12.61 -27.59 -15.33
C LEU A 467 13.79 -27.53 -14.36
N GLN A 468 14.79 -28.39 -14.51
CA GLN A 468 15.99 -28.37 -13.67
C GLN A 468 16.76 -27.05 -13.80
N VAL A 469 16.90 -26.51 -15.01
CA VAL A 469 17.50 -25.17 -15.21
C VAL A 469 16.68 -24.11 -14.49
N MET A 470 15.36 -24.11 -14.65
CA MET A 470 14.49 -23.13 -13.99
C MET A 470 14.61 -23.21 -12.46
N VAL A 471 14.64 -24.43 -11.90
CA VAL A 471 14.82 -24.69 -10.46
C VAL A 471 16.16 -24.17 -9.96
N GLU A 472 17.25 -24.48 -10.67
CA GLU A 472 18.60 -23.98 -10.36
C GLU A 472 18.58 -22.45 -10.28
N GLN A 473 17.96 -21.80 -11.25
CA GLN A 473 17.91 -20.34 -11.26
C GLN A 473 17.06 -19.78 -10.11
N PHE A 474 15.89 -20.36 -9.81
CA PHE A 474 15.07 -19.93 -8.67
C PHE A 474 15.80 -20.11 -7.33
N GLN A 475 16.53 -21.21 -7.15
CA GLN A 475 17.27 -21.50 -5.92
C GLN A 475 18.56 -20.69 -5.80
N SER A 476 19.17 -20.29 -6.91
CA SER A 476 20.34 -19.39 -6.92
C SER A 476 20.02 -18.00 -6.39
N PHE A 477 18.75 -17.60 -6.50
CA PHE A 477 18.25 -16.30 -6.08
C PHE A 477 17.44 -16.44 -4.78
N ASN A 478 18.14 -16.51 -3.65
CA ASN A 478 17.51 -16.63 -2.34
C ASN A 478 17.13 -15.25 -1.77
N ALA A 479 16.26 -14.51 -2.46
CA ALA A 479 15.71 -13.25 -1.95
C ALA A 479 14.34 -13.45 -1.30
N GLY A 480 14.19 -12.88 -0.11
CA GLY A 480 12.89 -12.73 0.55
C GLY A 480 12.23 -11.40 0.18
N ILE A 481 10.97 -11.23 0.56
CA ILE A 481 10.27 -9.95 0.34
C ILE A 481 10.97 -8.78 1.05
N MET A 482 11.64 -9.03 2.19
CA MET A 482 12.38 -8.03 2.97
C MET A 482 13.50 -7.35 2.15
N ASN A 483 14.09 -8.05 1.18
CA ASN A 483 15.08 -7.46 0.27
C ASN A 483 14.48 -6.43 -0.71
N HIS A 484 13.16 -6.28 -0.71
CA HIS A 484 12.40 -5.39 -1.58
C HIS A 484 11.53 -4.41 -0.79
N ILE A 485 11.74 -4.27 0.52
CA ILE A 485 11.06 -3.27 1.36
C ILE A 485 11.91 -1.99 1.43
N TYR A 486 11.28 -0.81 1.51
CA TYR A 486 12.01 0.46 1.63
C TYR A 486 12.68 0.65 2.98
N TRP A 487 12.15 0.04 4.04
CA TRP A 487 12.68 0.06 5.40
C TRP A 487 13.55 -1.17 5.69
N GLU A 488 14.37 -1.06 6.74
CA GLU A 488 15.26 -2.15 7.19
C GLU A 488 14.48 -3.33 7.75
N ASP A 489 13.44 -3.04 8.53
CA ASP A 489 12.59 -4.02 9.18
C ASP A 489 11.11 -3.68 9.02
N LEU A 490 10.28 -4.70 9.19
CA LEU A 490 8.84 -4.58 9.39
C LEU A 490 8.53 -4.93 10.84
N HIS A 491 7.42 -4.42 11.34
CA HIS A 491 7.07 -4.49 12.74
C HIS A 491 5.72 -5.19 12.95
N PRO A 492 5.60 -6.05 13.96
CA PRO A 492 4.33 -6.66 14.30
C PRO A 492 3.41 -5.60 14.91
N VAL A 493 2.10 -5.69 14.61
CA VAL A 493 1.08 -4.76 15.15
C VAL A 493 1.09 -4.70 16.68
N SER A 494 1.48 -5.80 17.33
CA SER A 494 1.62 -5.85 18.79
C SER A 494 2.58 -4.79 19.31
N GLU A 495 3.63 -4.42 18.57
CA GLU A 495 4.52 -3.32 18.99
C GLU A 495 3.77 -2.00 19.05
N LEU A 496 2.92 -1.70 18.06
CA LEU A 496 2.10 -0.49 18.08
C LEU A 496 1.11 -0.50 19.24
N LEU A 497 0.45 -1.64 19.47
CA LEU A 497 -0.59 -1.79 20.52
C LEU A 497 0.00 -1.81 21.94
N ASN A 498 1.23 -2.29 22.11
CA ASN A 498 1.92 -2.38 23.40
C ASN A 498 2.76 -1.15 23.74
N ARG A 499 2.77 -0.11 22.89
CA ARG A 499 3.45 1.15 23.22
C ARG A 499 2.81 1.73 24.49
N PRO A 500 3.52 1.82 25.63
CA PRO A 500 2.98 2.47 26.80
C PRO A 500 2.67 3.93 26.42
N PRO A 501 1.56 4.52 26.91
CA PRO A 501 1.37 5.97 26.81
C PRO A 501 2.58 6.62 27.48
N ARG A 502 3.43 7.30 26.70
CA ARG A 502 4.77 7.79 27.07
C ARG A 502 4.89 8.12 28.56
N GLN A 503 5.41 7.15 29.31
CA GLN A 503 6.10 7.33 30.58
C GLN A 503 7.38 6.52 30.41
N ASP A 504 8.48 7.25 30.19
CA ASP A 504 9.86 6.80 30.35
C ASP A 504 10.32 5.57 29.52
N SER A 505 10.77 5.82 28.29
CA SER A 505 11.72 4.94 27.61
C SER A 505 12.55 5.73 26.58
N PRO A 506 13.89 5.78 26.71
CA PRO A 506 14.78 6.54 25.82
C PRO A 506 15.18 5.82 24.52
N ASP A 507 14.71 4.59 24.25
CA ASP A 507 15.39 3.70 23.28
C ASP A 507 14.64 3.32 22.00
N ILE A 508 13.53 3.99 21.62
CA ILE A 508 12.88 3.67 20.33
C ILE A 508 12.51 4.96 19.59
N GLY A 509 13.28 5.23 18.54
CA GLY A 509 13.16 6.39 17.68
C GLY A 509 11.72 6.62 17.21
N CYS A 510 11.28 7.85 17.38
CA CYS A 510 9.97 8.31 16.96
C CYS A 510 9.80 8.08 15.44
N THR A 511 9.01 7.09 15.01
CA THR A 511 8.61 6.94 13.59
C THR A 511 7.43 7.87 13.34
N ILE A 512 7.45 8.65 12.26
CA ILE A 512 6.33 9.52 11.89
C ILE A 512 5.33 8.66 11.11
N LEU A 513 4.57 7.81 11.81
CA LEU A 513 3.29 7.27 11.34
C LEU A 513 2.34 7.04 12.53
#